data_AF-A0A9N9DPJ3-F1
#
_entry.id   AF-A0A9N9DPJ3-F1
#
_cell.length_a   1.000
_cell.length_b   1.000
_cell.length_c   1.000
_cell.angle_alpha   90.00
_cell.angle_beta   90.00
_cell.angle_gamma   90.00
#
_symmetry.space_group_name_H-M   'P 1'
#
loop_
_entity.id
_entity.type
_entity.pdbx_description
1 polymer ?
#
loop_
_entity_poly.entity_id
_entity_poly.type
_entity_poly.pdbx_seq_one_letter_code
_entity_poly.pdbx_strand_id
1 'polypeptide(L)'
;GGRPNENFVNLQRDIRLPGTPRPIKPVEDNIDRTPEYKAFMKSLEEFHRAHGKYHEVEDRHQNRILLALKSHLPNEVDWAFEILVQLSADEIINFHVDKIPGLVDTILLFVSPFYKDLRKLTGHDSVCMSVMDYCKDIDNIEATINEFLSSPTKVEQVKRIMQIFLMFRNLSFTEHNVKFMAGYKPLRRFLIESLVLPEVARLSELKHHCLETVANMCRVITLRSSKDELLSTLPKLLYSKDSALVLLSIRAMASLAANEHNADFLREIDPTIVQRLVQLLLIEDDEELILAVLDWFYQYSTYEDSAYTIAQNAPGNFVRLLINFLRYGANEEDYIYDQRTPMELHPFQIHGEFEDYPEPYRTLEW
;
A
#
# COMPACT_ATOMS: atom_id res chain seq x y z
N GLY A 1 27.99 -0.06 -74.24
CA GLY A 1 27.99 1.37 -73.89
C GLY A 1 27.10 1.55 -72.68
N GLY A 2 27.66 2.08 -71.60
CA GLY A 2 27.12 1.98 -70.23
C GLY A 2 25.83 2.76 -69.96
N ARG A 3 25.07 2.25 -68.99
CA ARG A 3 23.91 2.91 -68.37
C ARG A 3 24.40 4.04 -67.43
N PRO A 4 23.68 5.16 -67.33
CA PRO A 4 24.03 6.25 -66.42
C PRO A 4 23.86 5.84 -64.95
N ASN A 5 24.76 6.36 -64.12
CA ASN A 5 24.94 6.09 -62.70
C ASN A 5 23.76 6.63 -61.88
N GLU A 6 22.93 5.75 -61.31
CA GLU A 6 21.80 6.09 -60.39
C GLU A 6 22.28 6.70 -59.05
N ASN A 7 23.59 6.76 -58.82
CA ASN A 7 24.21 7.30 -57.60
C ASN A 7 24.11 8.83 -57.45
N PHE A 8 23.60 9.57 -58.44
CA PHE A 8 23.43 11.02 -58.34
C PHE A 8 22.03 11.48 -57.89
N VAL A 9 21.02 10.62 -57.88
CA VAL A 9 19.65 11.00 -57.47
C VAL A 9 19.43 10.84 -55.96
N ASN A 10 20.25 10.05 -55.27
CA ASN A 10 20.08 9.78 -53.84
C ASN A 10 20.81 10.76 -52.91
N LEU A 11 21.58 11.72 -53.43
CA LEU A 11 22.38 12.65 -52.59
C LEU A 11 21.65 13.94 -52.16
N GLN A 12 20.38 14.12 -52.52
CA GLN A 12 19.63 15.35 -52.22
C GLN A 12 18.48 15.20 -51.20
N ARG A 13 18.36 14.07 -50.49
CA ARG A 13 17.24 13.85 -49.56
C ARG A 13 17.58 13.73 -48.07
N ASP A 14 18.84 13.81 -47.67
CA ASP A 14 19.20 13.82 -46.25
C ASP A 14 19.80 15.19 -45.85
N ILE A 15 18.93 16.18 -45.71
CA ILE A 15 19.18 17.30 -44.80
C ILE A 15 18.25 17.06 -43.60
N ARG A 16 18.77 16.43 -42.54
CA ARG A 16 18.07 16.30 -41.26
C ARG A 16 18.68 17.23 -40.23
N LEU A 17 17.82 17.94 -39.50
CA LEU A 17 18.22 18.67 -38.30
C LEU A 17 18.48 17.68 -37.15
N PRO A 18 19.48 17.93 -36.29
CA PRO A 18 19.83 17.03 -35.20
C PRO A 18 18.72 16.98 -34.14
N GLY A 19 18.22 15.79 -33.80
CA GLY A 19 17.28 15.56 -32.68
C GLY A 19 15.97 14.83 -33.00
N THR A 20 15.72 14.38 -34.23
CA THR A 20 14.51 13.58 -34.54
C THR A 20 14.77 12.07 -34.38
N PRO A 21 13.93 11.31 -33.65
CA PRO A 21 14.07 9.87 -33.53
C PRO A 21 13.85 9.19 -34.88
N ARG A 22 14.65 8.15 -35.16
CA ARG A 22 14.51 7.37 -36.42
C ARG A 22 13.15 6.68 -36.44
N PRO A 23 12.40 6.71 -37.54
CA PRO A 23 11.22 5.86 -37.68
C PRO A 23 11.68 4.39 -37.62
N ILE A 24 11.17 3.67 -36.62
CA ILE A 24 11.38 2.23 -36.49
C ILE A 24 10.71 1.59 -37.70
N LYS A 25 11.49 0.93 -38.57
CA LYS A 25 10.91 0.12 -39.63
C LYS A 25 10.08 -0.99 -38.98
N PRO A 26 8.85 -1.25 -39.42
CA PRO A 26 8.09 -2.40 -38.93
C PRO A 26 8.93 -3.66 -39.17
N VAL A 27 9.04 -4.50 -38.14
CA VAL A 27 9.73 -5.78 -38.23
C VAL A 27 8.99 -6.62 -39.29
N GLU A 28 9.66 -6.94 -40.39
CA GLU A 28 9.09 -7.82 -41.41
C GLU A 28 8.95 -9.23 -40.81
N ASP A 29 7.70 -9.67 -40.70
CA ASP A 29 7.29 -10.95 -40.12
C ASP A 29 7.70 -12.08 -41.11
N ASN A 30 8.93 -12.58 -40.99
CA ASN A 30 9.54 -13.59 -41.87
C ASN A 30 8.98 -15.02 -41.70
N ILE A 31 7.75 -15.16 -41.19
CA ILE A 31 7.12 -16.46 -40.99
C ILE A 31 6.26 -16.76 -42.21
N ASP A 32 6.62 -17.81 -42.97
CA ASP A 32 5.80 -18.31 -44.07
C ASP A 32 4.44 -18.78 -43.54
N ARG A 33 3.40 -17.99 -43.79
CA ARG A 33 2.02 -18.30 -43.35
C ARG A 33 1.39 -19.31 -44.30
N THR A 34 1.79 -20.57 -44.15
CA THR A 34 1.23 -21.68 -44.92
C THR A 34 -0.28 -21.84 -44.64
N PRO A 35 -1.05 -22.48 -45.54
CA PRO A 35 -2.47 -22.75 -45.33
C PRO A 35 -2.74 -23.54 -44.05
N GLU A 36 -1.85 -24.46 -43.68
CA GLU A 36 -1.93 -25.26 -42.46
C GLU A 36 -1.73 -24.39 -41.21
N TYR A 37 -0.80 -23.43 -41.26
CA TYR A 37 -0.58 -22.47 -40.17
C TYR A 37 -1.84 -21.61 -39.93
N LYS A 38 -2.49 -21.14 -41.00
CA LYS A 38 -3.72 -20.35 -40.88
C LYS A 38 -4.88 -21.18 -40.33
N ALA A 39 -5.00 -22.44 -40.75
CA ALA A 39 -5.99 -23.37 -40.22
C ALA A 39 -5.76 -23.67 -38.73
N PHE A 40 -4.49 -23.86 -38.33
CA PHE A 40 -4.09 -24.02 -36.95
C PHE A 40 -4.44 -22.79 -36.11
N MET A 41 -4.06 -21.58 -36.56
CA MET A 41 -4.36 -20.34 -35.84
C MET A 41 -5.87 -20.11 -35.69
N LYS A 42 -6.67 -20.45 -36.70
CA LYS A 42 -8.13 -20.40 -36.62
C LYS A 42 -8.68 -21.40 -35.61
N SER A 43 -8.15 -22.63 -35.60
CA SER A 43 -8.54 -23.65 -34.61
C SER A 43 -8.16 -23.25 -33.19
N LEU A 44 -7.03 -22.55 -33.02
CA LEU A 44 -6.56 -22.02 -31.75
C LEU A 44 -7.46 -20.87 -31.27
N GLU A 45 -7.88 -19.97 -32.16
CA GLU A 45 -8.85 -18.92 -31.85
C GLU A 45 -10.23 -19.47 -31.46
N GLU A 46 -10.70 -20.52 -32.13
CA GLU A 46 -11.95 -21.21 -31.81
C GLU A 46 -11.85 -21.96 -30.48
N PHE A 47 -10.72 -22.61 -30.20
CA PHE A 47 -10.42 -23.25 -28.92
C PHE A 47 -10.38 -22.23 -27.77
N HIS A 48 -9.67 -21.11 -27.94
CA HIS A 48 -9.61 -20.02 -26.97
C HIS A 48 -10.98 -19.36 -26.72
N ARG A 49 -11.84 -19.29 -27.74
CA ARG A 49 -13.22 -18.80 -27.62
C ARG A 49 -14.11 -19.76 -26.83
N ALA A 50 -13.85 -21.07 -26.92
CA ALA A 50 -14.63 -22.11 -26.26
C ALA A 50 -14.19 -22.38 -24.80
N HIS A 51 -12.89 -22.28 -24.49
CA HIS A 51 -12.33 -22.60 -23.16
C HIS A 51 -11.98 -21.37 -22.31
N GLY A 52 -12.16 -20.16 -22.86
CA GLY A 52 -11.71 -18.92 -22.22
C GLY A 52 -10.22 -18.70 -22.42
N LYS A 53 -9.87 -17.56 -23.03
CA LYS A 53 -8.51 -17.19 -23.46
C LYS A 53 -7.47 -17.06 -22.34
N TYR A 54 -7.92 -17.13 -21.09
CA TYR A 54 -7.14 -16.79 -19.91
C TYR A 54 -6.33 -17.98 -19.36
N HIS A 55 -6.85 -19.21 -19.46
CA HIS A 55 -6.25 -20.33 -18.74
C HIS A 55 -4.90 -20.82 -19.30
N GLU A 56 -4.72 -20.88 -20.61
CA GLU A 56 -3.46 -21.39 -21.22
C GLU A 56 -2.38 -20.33 -21.40
N VAL A 57 -2.77 -19.07 -21.59
CA VAL A 57 -1.82 -17.95 -21.72
C VAL A 57 -1.24 -17.60 -20.35
N GLU A 58 -2.05 -17.64 -19.29
CA GLU A 58 -1.57 -17.49 -17.91
C GLU A 58 -0.53 -18.57 -17.58
N ASP A 59 -0.81 -19.86 -17.79
CA ASP A 59 0.13 -20.96 -17.49
C ASP A 59 1.46 -20.86 -18.25
N ARG A 60 1.44 -20.33 -19.48
CA ARG A 60 2.64 -20.15 -20.31
C ARG A 60 3.53 -19.01 -19.81
N HIS A 61 2.93 -17.89 -19.39
CA HIS A 61 3.68 -16.76 -18.83
C HIS A 61 4.19 -17.08 -17.42
N GLN A 62 3.39 -17.76 -16.59
CA GLN A 62 3.74 -18.19 -15.24
C GLN A 62 5.04 -19.02 -15.21
N ASN A 63 5.14 -20.04 -16.08
CA ASN A 63 6.33 -20.89 -16.17
C ASN A 63 7.55 -20.12 -16.70
N ARG A 64 7.35 -19.22 -17.67
CA ARG A 64 8.43 -18.44 -18.26
C ARG A 64 9.03 -17.44 -17.27
N ILE A 65 8.20 -16.75 -16.48
CA ILE A 65 8.66 -15.80 -15.45
C ILE A 65 9.58 -16.51 -14.45
N LEU A 66 9.14 -17.67 -13.93
CA LEU A 66 9.93 -18.41 -12.96
C LEU A 66 11.27 -18.89 -13.54
N LEU A 67 11.27 -19.39 -14.78
CA LEU A 67 12.50 -19.83 -15.46
C LEU A 67 13.44 -18.66 -15.76
N ALA A 68 12.91 -17.51 -16.17
CA ALA A 68 13.68 -16.29 -16.39
C ALA A 68 14.41 -15.85 -15.11
N LEU A 69 13.70 -15.82 -13.98
CA LEU A 69 14.29 -15.49 -12.68
C LEU A 69 15.36 -16.51 -12.24
N LYS A 70 15.11 -17.81 -12.42
CA LYS A 70 16.06 -18.88 -12.09
C LYS A 70 17.29 -18.91 -13.01
N SER A 71 17.20 -18.37 -14.22
CA SER A 71 18.32 -18.34 -15.16
C SER A 71 19.42 -17.35 -14.75
N HIS A 72 19.08 -16.34 -13.93
CA HIS A 72 19.96 -15.23 -13.56
C HIS A 72 20.56 -14.45 -14.75
N LEU A 73 20.01 -14.59 -15.96
CA LEU A 73 20.41 -13.80 -17.11
C LEU A 73 19.84 -12.38 -16.97
N PRO A 74 20.67 -11.32 -17.00
CA PRO A 74 20.23 -9.95 -16.71
C PRO A 74 18.99 -9.52 -17.51
N ASN A 75 19.00 -9.71 -18.82
CA ASN A 75 17.88 -9.34 -19.70
C ASN A 75 16.59 -10.10 -19.38
N GLU A 76 16.69 -11.38 -19.00
CA GLU A 76 15.52 -12.20 -18.66
C GLU A 76 14.96 -11.85 -17.29
N VAL A 77 15.84 -11.54 -16.33
CA VAL A 77 15.46 -11.07 -15.00
C VAL A 77 14.76 -9.71 -15.09
N ASP A 78 15.31 -8.79 -15.88
CA ASP A 78 14.73 -7.46 -16.11
C ASP A 78 13.33 -7.59 -16.73
N TRP A 79 13.20 -8.40 -17.78
CA TRP A 79 11.93 -8.73 -18.41
C TRP A 79 10.93 -9.34 -17.41
N ALA A 80 11.38 -10.31 -16.60
CA ALA A 80 10.49 -11.00 -15.65
C ALA A 80 9.91 -10.05 -14.61
N PHE A 81 10.73 -9.14 -14.06
CA PHE A 81 10.24 -8.15 -13.10
C PHE A 81 9.38 -7.06 -13.73
N GLU A 82 9.67 -6.65 -14.96
CA GLU A 82 8.79 -5.74 -15.71
C GLU A 82 7.39 -6.34 -15.88
N ILE A 83 7.31 -7.60 -16.31
CA ILE A 83 6.04 -8.31 -16.45
C ILE A 83 5.34 -8.48 -15.11
N LEU A 84 6.06 -8.84 -14.03
CA LEU A 84 5.45 -8.99 -12.72
C LEU A 84 4.88 -7.67 -12.18
N VAL A 85 5.56 -6.54 -12.39
CA VAL A 85 5.03 -5.22 -12.03
C VAL A 85 3.76 -4.92 -12.82
N GLN A 86 3.77 -5.15 -14.15
CA GLN A 86 2.59 -4.96 -14.99
C GLN A 86 1.40 -5.83 -14.53
N LEU A 87 1.62 -7.13 -14.32
CA LEU A 87 0.60 -8.06 -13.85
C LEU A 87 0.07 -7.69 -12.46
N SER A 88 0.92 -7.19 -11.57
CA SER A 88 0.49 -6.77 -10.23
C SER A 88 -0.35 -5.50 -10.25
N ALA A 89 -0.15 -4.61 -11.22
CA ALA A 89 -0.82 -3.32 -11.32
C ALA A 89 -2.13 -3.38 -12.12
N ASP A 90 -2.37 -4.46 -12.85
CA ASP A 90 -3.55 -4.63 -13.67
C ASP A 90 -4.76 -5.01 -12.79
N GLU A 91 -5.77 -4.15 -12.74
CA GLU A 91 -7.01 -4.38 -11.98
C GLU A 91 -7.95 -5.40 -12.64
N ILE A 92 -7.77 -5.68 -13.94
CA ILE A 92 -8.59 -6.62 -14.71
C ILE A 92 -8.05 -8.04 -14.55
N ILE A 93 -6.73 -8.20 -14.49
CA ILE A 93 -6.08 -9.50 -14.33
C ILE A 93 -5.97 -9.83 -12.84
N ASN A 94 -6.73 -10.83 -12.40
CA ASN A 94 -6.57 -11.39 -11.06
C ASN A 94 -5.29 -12.22 -10.97
N PHE A 95 -4.14 -11.55 -10.81
CA PHE A 95 -2.85 -12.21 -10.66
C PHE A 95 -2.66 -12.72 -9.23
N HIS A 96 -2.70 -14.04 -9.07
CA HIS A 96 -2.53 -14.72 -7.79
C HIS A 96 -1.09 -15.26 -7.67
N VAL A 97 -0.31 -14.70 -6.75
CA VAL A 97 1.13 -15.01 -6.66
C VAL A 97 1.41 -16.43 -6.16
N ASP A 98 0.48 -17.02 -5.43
CA ASP A 98 0.55 -18.38 -4.90
C ASP A 98 0.31 -19.46 -5.96
N LYS A 99 -0.29 -19.12 -7.10
CA LYS A 99 -0.47 -20.05 -8.23
C LYS A 99 0.85 -20.44 -8.89
N ILE A 100 1.93 -19.70 -8.68
CA ILE A 100 3.27 -20.01 -9.21
C ILE A 100 4.15 -20.54 -8.05
N PRO A 101 4.30 -21.86 -7.89
CA PRO A 101 5.03 -22.42 -6.76
C PRO A 101 6.51 -21.98 -6.74
N GLY A 102 6.95 -21.46 -5.60
CA GLY A 102 8.33 -21.02 -5.39
C GLY A 102 8.69 -19.69 -6.06
N LEU A 103 7.72 -18.98 -6.65
CA LEU A 103 7.97 -17.64 -7.22
C LEU A 103 8.41 -16.65 -6.15
N VAL A 104 7.66 -16.56 -5.05
CA VAL A 104 7.98 -15.62 -3.97
C VAL A 104 9.34 -15.91 -3.35
N ASP A 105 9.67 -17.19 -3.10
CA ASP A 105 11.00 -17.57 -2.64
C ASP A 105 12.09 -17.09 -3.60
N THR A 106 11.89 -17.32 -4.91
CA THR A 106 12.84 -16.91 -5.96
C THR A 106 13.00 -15.40 -6.02
N ILE A 107 11.91 -14.63 -5.91
CA ILE A 107 11.94 -13.16 -5.87
C ILE A 107 12.73 -12.67 -4.64
N LEU A 108 12.48 -13.25 -3.46
CA LEU A 108 13.16 -12.83 -2.23
C LEU A 108 14.66 -13.18 -2.19
N LEU A 109 15.13 -14.10 -3.04
CA LEU A 109 16.57 -14.31 -3.24
C LEU A 109 17.28 -13.09 -3.83
N PHE A 110 16.59 -12.25 -4.60
CA PHE A 110 17.14 -10.98 -5.10
C PHE A 110 17.19 -9.89 -4.01
N VAL A 111 16.30 -9.97 -3.03
CA VAL A 111 16.19 -9.03 -1.89
C VAL A 111 17.28 -9.33 -0.85
N SER A 112 17.51 -10.61 -0.57
CA SER A 112 18.38 -11.08 0.53
C SER A 112 19.78 -10.46 0.58
N PRO A 113 20.55 -10.32 -0.53
CA PRO A 113 21.90 -9.78 -0.50
C PRO A 113 21.95 -8.31 -0.05
N PHE A 114 20.96 -7.50 -0.45
CA PHE A 114 20.91 -6.09 -0.10
C PHE A 114 20.73 -5.89 1.41
N TYR A 115 19.75 -6.56 2.01
CA TYR A 115 19.54 -6.49 3.46
C TYR A 115 20.69 -7.11 4.25
N LYS A 116 21.35 -8.16 3.71
CA LYS A 116 22.56 -8.70 4.33
C LYS A 116 23.68 -7.66 4.38
N ASP A 117 23.87 -6.86 3.34
CA ASP A 117 24.87 -5.80 3.32
C ASP A 117 24.48 -4.64 4.23
N LEU A 118 23.20 -4.25 4.27
CA LEU A 118 22.70 -3.22 5.18
C LEU A 118 22.87 -3.60 6.65
N ARG A 119 22.56 -4.84 7.05
CA ARG A 119 22.78 -5.32 8.43
C ARG A 119 24.24 -5.23 8.88
N LYS A 120 25.16 -5.55 7.97
CA LYS A 120 26.61 -5.40 8.25
C LYS A 120 27.00 -3.94 8.42
N LEU A 121 26.40 -3.05 7.63
CA LEU A 121 26.69 -1.62 7.65
C LEU A 121 26.15 -0.94 8.91
N THR A 122 24.94 -1.33 9.34
CA THR A 122 24.30 -0.78 10.53
C THR A 122 24.76 -1.46 11.83
N GLY A 123 25.50 -2.58 11.75
CA GLY A 123 25.96 -3.33 12.92
C GLY A 123 24.83 -4.02 13.68
N HIS A 124 23.69 -4.26 13.03
CA HIS A 124 22.49 -4.79 13.66
C HIS A 124 22.11 -6.16 13.06
N ASP A 125 22.23 -7.21 13.86
CA ASP A 125 21.87 -8.59 13.48
C ASP A 125 20.39 -8.93 13.71
N SER A 126 19.60 -8.05 14.36
CA SER A 126 18.22 -8.30 14.76
C SER A 126 17.23 -7.26 14.22
N VAL A 127 16.06 -7.74 13.81
CA VAL A 127 14.91 -6.98 13.28
C VAL A 127 14.21 -6.16 14.38
N CYS A 128 14.45 -6.46 15.66
CA CYS A 128 13.91 -5.73 16.81
C CYS A 128 14.96 -4.79 17.40
N MET A 129 14.82 -3.47 17.17
CA MET A 129 15.64 -2.44 17.81
C MET A 129 14.80 -1.49 18.66
N SER A 130 15.19 -1.27 19.92
CA SER A 130 14.76 -0.13 20.75
C SER A 130 15.53 1.11 20.30
N VAL A 131 14.83 2.08 19.69
CA VAL A 131 15.42 3.28 19.08
C VAL A 131 15.81 4.34 20.12
N MET A 132 15.90 3.98 21.41
CA MET A 132 16.16 4.96 22.47
C MET A 132 17.65 5.27 22.71
N ASP A 133 18.58 4.55 22.08
CA ASP A 133 20.02 4.67 22.42
C ASP A 133 20.92 5.43 21.41
N TYR A 134 20.41 5.93 20.28
CA TYR A 134 21.30 6.39 19.17
C TYR A 134 21.17 7.85 18.72
N CYS A 135 20.77 8.80 19.57
CA CYS A 135 20.71 10.22 19.17
C CYS A 135 22.06 10.85 18.76
N LYS A 136 23.20 10.16 18.92
CA LYS A 136 24.53 10.70 18.53
C LYS A 136 25.15 10.08 17.27
N ASP A 137 24.60 8.99 16.75
CA ASP A 137 25.18 8.27 15.60
C ASP A 137 24.27 8.22 14.35
N ILE A 138 23.04 8.76 14.41
CA ILE A 138 22.09 8.71 13.28
C ILE A 138 22.65 9.39 12.03
N ASP A 139 23.21 10.59 12.15
CA ASP A 139 23.76 11.33 11.00
C ASP A 139 24.94 10.57 10.37
N ASN A 140 25.75 9.89 11.19
CA ASN A 140 26.86 9.07 10.72
C ASN A 140 26.38 7.81 9.99
N ILE A 141 25.31 7.17 10.49
CA ILE A 141 24.69 6.00 9.84
C ILE A 141 24.03 6.42 8.53
N GLU A 142 23.32 7.54 8.50
CA GLU A 142 22.71 8.07 7.27
C GLU A 142 23.78 8.35 6.21
N ALA A 143 24.87 9.03 6.57
CA ALA A 143 25.99 9.30 5.67
C ALA A 143 26.60 8.00 5.11
N THR A 144 26.80 7.00 5.98
CA THR A 144 27.37 5.70 5.62
C THR A 144 26.45 4.93 4.65
N ILE A 145 25.14 4.91 4.89
CA ILE A 145 24.16 4.30 3.97
C ILE A 145 24.17 5.06 2.64
N ASN A 146 24.17 6.38 2.69
CA ASN A 146 24.22 7.23 1.51
C ASN A 146 25.45 6.96 0.64
N GLU A 147 26.62 6.78 1.24
CA GLU A 147 27.84 6.38 0.54
C GLU A 147 27.70 4.98 -0.08
N PHE A 148 27.24 4.00 0.70
CA PHE A 148 26.99 2.63 0.23
C PHE A 148 26.07 2.58 -1.00
N LEU A 149 24.99 3.38 -0.98
CA LEU A 149 24.00 3.47 -2.05
C LEU A 149 24.49 4.24 -3.29
N SER A 150 25.66 4.88 -3.24
CA SER A 150 26.15 5.73 -4.35
C SER A 150 26.85 4.94 -5.46
N SER A 151 27.23 3.68 -5.23
CA SER A 151 27.86 2.87 -6.28
C SER A 151 26.84 2.45 -7.37
N PRO A 152 27.22 2.43 -8.67
CA PRO A 152 26.29 2.09 -9.76
C PRO A 152 25.59 0.74 -9.59
N THR A 153 26.32 -0.26 -9.09
CA THR A 153 25.78 -1.59 -8.80
C THR A 153 24.70 -1.56 -7.73
N LYS A 154 24.87 -0.74 -6.68
CA LYS A 154 23.90 -0.60 -5.59
C LYS A 154 22.70 0.23 -6.00
N VAL A 155 22.88 1.25 -6.85
CA VAL A 155 21.77 1.98 -7.46
C VAL A 155 20.87 1.03 -8.23
N GLU A 156 21.43 0.16 -9.07
CA GLU A 156 20.64 -0.82 -9.83
C GLU A 156 19.98 -1.87 -8.93
N GLN A 157 20.70 -2.32 -7.89
CA GLN A 157 20.14 -3.22 -6.87
C GLN A 157 18.94 -2.59 -6.13
N VAL A 158 19.00 -1.30 -5.77
CA VAL A 158 17.89 -0.60 -5.12
C VAL A 158 16.70 -0.48 -6.07
N LYS A 159 16.90 -0.15 -7.35
CA LYS A 159 15.80 -0.12 -8.33
C LYS A 159 15.09 -1.47 -8.42
N ARG A 160 15.86 -2.57 -8.49
CA ARG A 160 15.33 -3.93 -8.49
C ARG A 160 14.48 -4.21 -7.25
N ILE A 161 14.94 -3.78 -6.09
CA ILE A 161 14.24 -3.95 -4.81
C ILE A 161 12.98 -3.11 -4.73
N MET A 162 13.03 -1.85 -5.18
CA MET A 162 11.87 -0.97 -5.31
C MET A 162 10.79 -1.63 -6.17
N GLN A 163 11.16 -2.18 -7.35
CA GLN A 163 10.22 -2.89 -8.23
C GLN A 163 9.60 -4.12 -7.54
N ILE A 164 10.39 -4.88 -6.78
CA ILE A 164 9.90 -6.04 -6.03
C ILE A 164 8.87 -5.63 -4.98
N PHE A 165 9.15 -4.61 -4.18
CA PHE A 165 8.22 -4.17 -3.14
C PHE A 165 7.03 -3.40 -3.68
N LEU A 166 7.18 -2.68 -4.80
CA LEU A 166 6.05 -2.09 -5.54
C LEU A 166 5.08 -3.19 -6.01
N MET A 167 5.61 -4.29 -6.54
CA MET A 167 4.80 -5.45 -6.93
C MET A 167 4.04 -6.01 -5.73
N PHE A 168 4.71 -6.30 -4.60
CA PHE A 168 4.03 -6.79 -3.40
C PHE A 168 2.98 -5.80 -2.86
N ARG A 169 3.28 -4.50 -2.93
CA ARG A 169 2.32 -3.44 -2.59
C ARG A 169 1.08 -3.54 -3.47
N ASN A 170 1.24 -3.65 -4.79
CA ASN A 170 0.09 -3.74 -5.69
C ASN A 170 -0.73 -5.03 -5.46
N LEU A 171 -0.06 -6.17 -5.23
CA LEU A 171 -0.74 -7.43 -4.90
C LEU A 171 -1.53 -7.32 -3.59
N SER A 172 -1.09 -6.48 -2.65
CA SER A 172 -1.74 -6.29 -1.35
C SER A 172 -3.11 -5.60 -1.42
N PHE A 173 -3.54 -5.10 -2.58
CA PHE A 173 -4.90 -4.59 -2.75
C PHE A 173 -5.95 -5.68 -2.98
N THR A 174 -5.50 -6.91 -3.24
CA THR A 174 -6.38 -8.06 -3.48
C THR A 174 -6.44 -8.95 -2.24
N GLU A 175 -7.64 -9.34 -1.83
CA GLU A 175 -7.86 -10.11 -0.60
C GLU A 175 -7.15 -11.46 -0.61
N HIS A 176 -7.12 -12.14 -1.76
CA HIS A 176 -6.45 -13.44 -1.92
C HIS A 176 -4.95 -13.34 -1.67
N ASN A 177 -4.27 -12.39 -2.32
CA ASN A 177 -2.83 -12.24 -2.17
C ASN A 177 -2.48 -11.76 -0.76
N VAL A 178 -3.29 -10.88 -0.16
CA VAL A 178 -3.07 -10.45 1.24
C VAL A 178 -3.09 -11.63 2.20
N LYS A 179 -4.09 -12.52 2.11
CA LYS A 179 -4.17 -13.73 2.95
C LYS A 179 -2.94 -14.62 2.79
N PHE A 180 -2.50 -14.84 1.56
CA PHE A 180 -1.28 -15.60 1.28
C PHE A 180 -0.03 -14.92 1.86
N MET A 181 0.17 -13.63 1.55
CA MET A 181 1.34 -12.86 1.99
C MET A 181 1.45 -12.74 3.51
N ALA A 182 0.32 -12.53 4.20
CA ALA A 182 0.26 -12.48 5.67
C ALA A 182 0.74 -13.78 6.34
N GLY A 183 0.50 -14.93 5.70
CA GLY A 183 0.98 -16.24 6.16
C GLY A 183 2.45 -16.51 5.82
N TYR A 184 3.04 -15.78 4.88
CA TYR A 184 4.36 -16.08 4.34
C TYR A 184 5.47 -15.32 5.08
N LYS A 185 6.05 -15.98 6.10
CA LYS A 185 7.03 -15.42 7.04
C LYS A 185 8.24 -14.72 6.40
N PRO A 186 8.89 -15.26 5.34
CA PRO A 186 10.06 -14.61 4.76
C PRO A 186 9.77 -13.22 4.18
N LEU A 187 8.62 -13.04 3.51
CA LEU A 187 8.21 -11.73 3.00
C LEU A 187 7.97 -10.75 4.14
N ARG A 188 7.20 -11.18 5.15
CA ARG A 188 6.91 -10.36 6.34
C ARG A 188 8.20 -9.88 7.03
N ARG A 189 9.21 -10.74 7.16
CA ARG A 189 10.52 -10.37 7.71
C ARG A 189 11.15 -9.21 6.94
N PHE A 190 11.24 -9.30 5.61
CA PHE A 190 11.85 -8.23 4.81
C PHE A 190 11.03 -6.94 4.79
N LEU A 191 9.70 -7.05 4.81
CA LEU A 191 8.81 -5.89 4.94
C LEU A 191 9.09 -5.14 6.25
N ILE A 192 9.10 -5.83 7.39
CA ILE A 192 9.38 -5.23 8.71
C ILE A 192 10.81 -4.71 8.76
N GLU A 193 11.79 -5.46 8.26
CA GLU A 193 13.19 -5.03 8.22
C GLU A 193 13.36 -3.72 7.44
N SER A 194 12.56 -3.49 6.38
CA SER A 194 12.55 -2.23 5.63
C SER A 194 12.07 -1.05 6.47
N LEU A 195 11.07 -1.25 7.32
CA LEU A 195 10.49 -0.21 8.17
C LEU A 195 11.47 0.26 9.25
N VAL A 196 12.32 -0.66 9.72
CA VAL A 196 13.34 -0.43 10.76
C VAL A 196 14.60 0.24 10.19
N LEU A 197 14.77 0.31 8.86
CA LEU A 197 15.91 1.01 8.25
C LEU A 197 15.92 2.50 8.67
N PRO A 198 17.09 3.16 8.73
CA PRO A 198 17.16 4.60 8.95
C PRO A 198 16.36 5.39 7.91
N GLU A 199 15.82 6.54 8.29
CA GLU A 199 15.10 7.45 7.39
C GLU A 199 16.08 8.18 6.46
N VAL A 200 16.49 7.50 5.41
CA VAL A 200 17.34 8.04 4.33
C VAL A 200 16.46 8.35 3.13
N ALA A 201 16.59 9.53 2.53
CA ALA A 201 15.74 9.97 1.40
C ALA A 201 15.71 8.97 0.22
N ARG A 202 16.82 8.27 -0.04
CA ARG A 202 16.91 7.24 -1.11
C ARG A 202 16.13 5.96 -0.83
N LEU A 203 15.67 5.77 0.41
CA LEU A 203 14.92 4.59 0.86
C LEU A 203 13.48 4.94 1.26
N SER A 204 13.06 6.20 1.11
CA SER A 204 11.71 6.64 1.51
C SER A 204 10.63 5.88 0.74
N GLU A 205 10.69 5.87 -0.59
CA GLU A 205 9.72 5.18 -1.45
C GLU A 205 9.64 3.67 -1.13
N LEU A 206 10.79 3.04 -0.84
CA LEU A 206 10.84 1.64 -0.39
C LEU A 206 10.05 1.45 0.90
N LYS A 207 10.25 2.33 1.90
CA LYS A 207 9.51 2.27 3.16
C LYS A 207 8.01 2.45 2.94
N HIS A 208 7.59 3.34 2.05
CA HIS A 208 6.17 3.54 1.73
C HIS A 208 5.56 2.27 1.15
N HIS A 209 6.17 1.67 0.13
CA HIS A 209 5.69 0.41 -0.44
C HIS A 209 5.59 -0.69 0.62
N CYS A 210 6.62 -0.84 1.45
CA CYS A 210 6.63 -1.84 2.52
C CYS A 210 5.55 -1.59 3.57
N LEU A 211 5.36 -0.34 4.01
CA LEU A 211 4.40 -0.01 5.06
C LEU A 211 2.96 -0.15 4.56
N GLU A 212 2.68 0.25 3.31
CA GLU A 212 1.36 0.08 2.71
C GLU A 212 1.01 -1.39 2.53
N THR A 213 1.99 -2.21 2.10
CA THR A 213 1.85 -3.68 2.05
C THR A 213 1.53 -4.24 3.43
N VAL A 214 2.28 -3.83 4.46
CA VAL A 214 2.07 -4.26 5.86
C VAL A 214 0.70 -3.82 6.37
N ALA A 215 0.28 -2.58 6.10
CA ALA A 215 -1.01 -2.05 6.53
C ALA A 215 -2.17 -2.86 5.94
N ASN A 216 -2.09 -3.21 4.65
CA ASN A 216 -3.07 -4.08 4.01
C ASN A 216 -3.04 -5.51 4.61
N MET A 217 -1.86 -6.05 4.93
CA MET A 217 -1.74 -7.34 5.61
C MET A 217 -2.29 -7.34 7.04
N CYS A 218 -2.16 -6.24 7.79
CA CYS A 218 -2.65 -6.14 9.16
C CYS A 218 -4.15 -6.44 9.29
N ARG A 219 -4.94 -6.18 8.24
CA ARG A 219 -6.38 -6.50 8.19
C ARG A 219 -6.70 -8.00 8.35
N VAL A 220 -5.76 -8.88 8.02
CA VAL A 220 -5.95 -10.34 8.09
C VAL A 220 -4.98 -11.03 9.06
N ILE A 221 -4.05 -10.28 9.67
CA ILE A 221 -3.07 -10.84 10.60
C ILE A 221 -3.74 -11.13 11.93
N THR A 222 -3.57 -12.38 12.38
CA THR A 222 -3.81 -12.79 13.76
C THR A 222 -2.46 -12.95 14.46
N LEU A 223 -2.25 -12.15 15.50
CA LEU A 223 -1.05 -12.16 16.33
C LEU A 223 -0.95 -13.47 17.11
N ARG A 224 0.28 -13.91 17.39
CA ARG A 224 0.56 -15.16 18.11
C ARG A 224 1.38 -14.97 19.38
N SER A 225 1.83 -13.74 19.64
CA SER A 225 2.73 -13.38 20.72
C SER A 225 2.66 -11.88 20.96
N SER A 226 2.77 -11.44 22.20
CA SER A 226 2.91 -10.01 22.51
C SER A 226 4.27 -9.44 22.11
N LYS A 227 5.24 -10.33 21.84
CA LYS A 227 6.56 -9.98 21.28
C LYS A 227 6.58 -9.96 19.76
N ASP A 228 5.42 -9.90 19.12
CA ASP A 228 5.33 -9.80 17.68
C ASP A 228 6.01 -8.51 17.18
N GLU A 229 6.85 -8.64 16.15
CA GLU A 229 7.65 -7.53 15.63
C GLU A 229 6.80 -6.34 15.17
N LEU A 230 5.55 -6.55 14.73
CA LEU A 230 4.64 -5.48 14.33
C LEU A 230 4.24 -4.59 15.50
N LEU A 231 3.98 -5.19 16.67
CA LEU A 231 3.64 -4.45 17.90
C LEU A 231 4.80 -3.58 18.38
N SER A 232 6.03 -3.95 18.05
CA SER A 232 7.22 -3.14 18.38
C SER A 232 7.62 -2.14 17.29
N THR A 233 7.25 -2.39 16.03
CA THR A 233 7.69 -1.61 14.86
C THR A 233 6.73 -0.49 14.53
N LEU A 234 5.42 -0.78 14.43
CA LEU A 234 4.42 0.21 14.02
C LEU A 234 4.36 1.42 14.98
N PRO A 235 4.37 1.25 16.31
CA PRO A 235 4.42 2.38 17.25
C PRO A 235 5.58 3.34 17.05
N LYS A 236 6.75 2.84 16.63
CA LYS A 236 7.94 3.68 16.44
C LYS A 236 7.78 4.61 15.25
N LEU A 237 7.02 4.21 14.24
CA LEU A 237 6.74 5.01 13.05
C LEU A 237 5.87 6.24 13.37
N LEU A 238 5.17 6.27 14.51
CA LEU A 238 4.45 7.46 15.00
C LEU A 238 5.37 8.66 15.26
N TYR A 239 6.68 8.43 15.38
CA TYR A 239 7.70 9.46 15.61
C TYR A 239 8.51 9.80 14.35
N SER A 240 8.11 9.25 13.20
CA SER A 240 8.74 9.54 11.91
C SER A 240 8.64 11.03 11.56
N LYS A 241 9.63 11.53 10.79
CA LYS A 241 9.54 12.86 10.16
C LYS A 241 8.61 12.85 8.94
N ASP A 242 8.23 11.67 8.47
CA ASP A 242 7.38 11.45 7.31
C ASP A 242 5.92 11.23 7.74
N SER A 243 5.05 12.19 7.43
CA SER A 243 3.64 12.13 7.83
C SER A 243 2.89 10.97 7.18
N ALA A 244 3.27 10.55 5.97
CA ALA A 244 2.64 9.40 5.31
C ALA A 244 2.97 8.10 6.05
N LEU A 245 4.20 7.96 6.57
CA LEU A 245 4.56 6.81 7.41
C LEU A 245 3.80 6.83 8.75
N VAL A 246 3.65 8.00 9.38
CA VAL A 246 2.84 8.15 10.60
C VAL A 246 1.40 7.70 10.34
N LEU A 247 0.75 8.26 9.32
CA LEU A 247 -0.64 7.96 8.97
C LEU A 247 -0.86 6.47 8.67
N LEU A 248 -0.02 5.87 7.83
CA LEU A 248 -0.12 4.45 7.47
C LEU A 248 0.13 3.53 8.67
N SER A 249 1.04 3.91 9.57
CA SER A 249 1.30 3.13 10.79
C SER A 249 0.10 3.11 11.74
N ILE A 250 -0.61 4.24 11.88
CA ILE A 250 -1.84 4.33 12.67
C ILE A 250 -2.92 3.43 12.07
N ARG A 251 -3.14 3.49 10.75
CA ARG A 251 -4.09 2.63 10.03
C ARG A 251 -3.78 1.14 10.19
N ALA A 252 -2.51 0.78 10.13
CA ALA A 252 -2.06 -0.60 10.36
C ALA A 252 -2.35 -1.05 11.80
N MET A 253 -2.10 -0.18 12.79
CA MET A 253 -2.40 -0.45 14.20
C MET A 253 -3.91 -0.56 14.45
N ALA A 254 -4.72 0.29 13.82
CA ALA A 254 -6.18 0.24 13.94
C ALA A 254 -6.74 -1.05 13.33
N SER A 255 -6.19 -1.48 12.19
CA SER A 255 -6.54 -2.76 11.56
C SER A 255 -6.20 -3.96 12.45
N LEU A 256 -5.06 -3.92 13.15
CA LEU A 256 -4.74 -4.96 14.14
C LEU A 256 -5.70 -4.93 15.33
N ALA A 257 -6.12 -3.74 15.76
CA ALA A 257 -7.07 -3.55 16.86
C ALA A 257 -8.50 -3.99 16.53
N ALA A 258 -8.91 -3.86 15.28
CA ALA A 258 -10.22 -4.29 14.81
C ALA A 258 -10.40 -5.83 14.79
N ASN A 259 -9.31 -6.60 14.86
CA ASN A 259 -9.38 -8.06 14.93
C ASN A 259 -9.44 -8.53 16.38
N GLU A 260 -10.60 -9.03 16.81
CA GLU A 260 -10.86 -9.52 18.17
C GLU A 260 -9.85 -10.59 18.64
N HIS A 261 -9.31 -11.40 17.72
CA HIS A 261 -8.30 -12.41 18.05
C HIS A 261 -6.95 -11.80 18.49
N ASN A 262 -6.76 -10.49 18.30
CA ASN A 262 -5.57 -9.76 18.72
C ASN A 262 -5.72 -9.09 20.09
N ALA A 263 -6.94 -9.05 20.67
CA ALA A 263 -7.25 -8.29 21.89
C ALA A 263 -6.27 -8.54 23.04
N ASP A 264 -5.98 -9.82 23.34
CA ASP A 264 -5.08 -10.25 24.42
C ASP A 264 -3.64 -9.76 24.25
N PHE A 265 -3.20 -9.48 23.02
CA PHE A 265 -1.86 -8.98 22.73
C PHE A 265 -1.79 -7.45 22.71
N LEU A 266 -2.91 -6.79 22.39
CA LEU A 266 -2.98 -5.33 22.29
C LEU A 266 -3.01 -4.66 23.65
N ARG A 267 -3.49 -5.33 24.71
CA ARG A 267 -3.41 -4.81 26.09
C ARG A 267 -1.99 -4.56 26.58
N GLU A 268 -0.99 -5.18 25.95
CA GLU A 268 0.43 -5.02 26.30
C GLU A 268 1.10 -3.84 25.57
N ILE A 269 0.32 -3.03 24.84
CA ILE A 269 0.82 -1.83 24.17
C ILE A 269 1.36 -0.81 25.19
N ASP A 270 2.51 -0.22 24.87
CA ASP A 270 3.12 0.85 25.66
C ASP A 270 2.14 2.02 25.85
N PRO A 271 1.80 2.39 27.09
CA PRO A 271 0.86 3.48 27.34
C PRO A 271 1.29 4.85 26.81
N THR A 272 2.59 5.06 26.52
CA THR A 272 3.09 6.29 25.89
C THR A 272 2.54 6.50 24.48
N ILE A 273 2.11 5.43 23.80
CA ILE A 273 1.43 5.51 22.50
C ILE A 273 0.15 6.32 22.62
N VAL A 274 -0.63 6.14 23.69
CA VAL A 274 -1.87 6.90 23.91
C VAL A 274 -1.57 8.39 23.92
N GLN A 275 -0.53 8.81 24.64
CA GLN A 275 -0.12 10.21 24.69
C GLN A 275 0.31 10.73 23.33
N ARG A 276 1.09 9.94 22.58
CA ARG A 276 1.53 10.31 21.23
C ARG A 276 0.34 10.47 20.28
N LEU A 277 -0.63 9.56 20.31
CA LEU A 277 -1.83 9.63 19.47
C LEU A 277 -2.69 10.85 19.84
N VAL A 278 -2.88 11.15 21.13
CA VAL A 278 -3.58 12.38 21.54
C VAL A 278 -2.86 13.64 21.06
N GLN A 279 -1.53 13.67 21.03
CA GLN A 279 -0.79 14.80 20.45
C GLN A 279 -1.05 14.95 18.95
N LEU A 280 -1.17 13.85 18.21
CA LEU A 280 -1.46 13.89 16.77
C LEU A 280 -2.87 14.42 16.46
N LEU A 281 -3.83 14.25 17.38
CA LEU A 281 -5.17 14.88 17.27
C LEU A 281 -5.13 16.41 17.34
N LEU A 282 -4.03 17.02 17.78
CA LEU A 282 -3.92 18.49 17.86
C LEU A 282 -3.52 19.13 16.51
N ILE A 283 -3.30 18.33 15.46
CA ILE A 283 -2.97 18.79 14.12
C ILE A 283 -4.28 19.03 13.37
N GLU A 284 -4.87 20.21 13.56
CA GLU A 284 -6.23 20.55 13.09
C GLU A 284 -6.39 20.55 11.56
N ASP A 285 -5.30 20.78 10.81
CA ASP A 285 -5.32 20.89 9.35
C ASP A 285 -5.24 19.53 8.62
N ASP A 286 -5.07 18.41 9.35
CA ASP A 286 -4.92 17.07 8.78
C ASP A 286 -6.09 16.16 9.19
N GLU A 287 -7.21 16.29 8.48
CA GLU A 287 -8.43 15.50 8.71
C GLU A 287 -8.16 13.99 8.57
N GLU A 288 -7.34 13.58 7.61
CA GLU A 288 -7.03 12.17 7.35
C GLU A 288 -6.28 11.54 8.53
N LEU A 289 -5.32 12.28 9.12
CA LEU A 289 -4.62 11.89 10.33
C LEU A 289 -5.57 11.84 11.54
N ILE A 290 -6.40 12.87 11.73
CA ILE A 290 -7.37 12.90 12.84
C ILE A 290 -8.29 11.68 12.77
N LEU A 291 -8.87 11.41 11.60
CA LEU A 291 -9.74 10.25 11.40
C LEU A 291 -9.03 8.93 11.66
N ALA A 292 -7.77 8.77 11.21
CA ALA A 292 -7.00 7.56 11.47
C ALA A 292 -6.73 7.36 12.98
N VAL A 293 -6.40 8.43 13.70
CA VAL A 293 -6.17 8.36 15.15
C VAL A 293 -7.47 8.06 15.90
N LEU A 294 -8.58 8.69 15.51
CA LEU A 294 -9.90 8.43 16.11
C LEU A 294 -10.38 6.99 15.82
N ASP A 295 -10.15 6.46 14.63
CA ASP A 295 -10.42 5.06 14.30
C ASP A 295 -9.59 4.12 15.20
N TRP A 296 -8.30 4.40 15.40
CA TRP A 296 -7.50 3.63 16.35
C TRP A 296 -8.08 3.65 17.77
N PHE A 297 -8.44 4.83 18.28
CA PHE A 297 -9.06 4.95 19.61
C PHE A 297 -10.37 4.19 19.69
N TYR A 298 -11.21 4.28 18.65
CA TYR A 298 -12.45 3.53 18.56
C TYR A 298 -12.20 2.03 18.66
N GLN A 299 -11.37 1.46 17.78
CA GLN A 299 -11.07 0.03 17.77
C GLN A 299 -10.43 -0.43 19.08
N TYR A 300 -9.44 0.30 19.60
CA TYR A 300 -8.71 -0.07 20.82
C TYR A 300 -9.58 0.02 22.08
N SER A 301 -10.50 0.99 22.15
CA SER A 301 -11.40 1.17 23.32
C SER A 301 -12.51 0.14 23.44
N THR A 302 -12.71 -0.71 22.42
CA THR A 302 -13.71 -1.80 22.49
C THR A 302 -13.37 -2.86 23.54
N TYR A 303 -12.09 -2.96 23.93
CA TYR A 303 -11.62 -3.89 24.96
C TYR A 303 -11.48 -3.18 26.32
N GLU A 304 -12.00 -3.79 27.39
CA GLU A 304 -12.08 -3.18 28.74
C GLU A 304 -10.72 -2.73 29.29
N ASP A 305 -9.71 -3.62 29.26
CA ASP A 305 -8.35 -3.33 29.72
C ASP A 305 -7.69 -2.18 28.93
N SER A 306 -7.96 -2.13 27.63
CA SER A 306 -7.46 -1.10 26.72
C SER A 306 -8.13 0.24 26.99
N ALA A 307 -9.45 0.26 27.24
CA ALA A 307 -10.18 1.45 27.66
C ALA A 307 -9.64 2.02 28.99
N TYR A 308 -9.31 1.14 29.95
CA TYR A 308 -8.66 1.56 31.21
C TYR A 308 -7.29 2.19 30.96
N THR A 309 -6.50 1.61 30.04
CA THR A 309 -5.20 2.16 29.65
C THR A 309 -5.33 3.55 29.03
N ILE A 310 -6.33 3.77 28.17
CA ILE A 310 -6.63 5.11 27.63
C ILE A 310 -6.98 6.07 28.77
N ALA A 311 -7.91 5.70 29.65
CA ALA A 311 -8.38 6.56 30.73
C ALA A 311 -7.25 6.97 31.71
N GLN A 312 -6.29 6.07 31.96
CA GLN A 312 -5.17 6.35 32.85
C GLN A 312 -4.06 7.21 32.22
N ASN A 313 -3.85 7.10 30.91
CA ASN A 313 -2.65 7.64 30.26
C ASN A 313 -2.94 8.82 29.32
N ALA A 314 -4.20 9.03 28.95
CA ALA A 314 -4.60 10.19 28.18
C ALA A 314 -4.42 11.49 28.99
N PRO A 315 -3.99 12.60 28.35
CA PRO A 315 -3.98 13.91 28.97
C PRO A 315 -5.36 14.33 29.50
N GLY A 316 -5.40 15.11 30.59
CA GLY A 316 -6.66 15.49 31.24
C GLY A 316 -7.64 16.31 30.37
N ASN A 317 -7.15 16.94 29.29
CA ASN A 317 -7.98 17.65 28.31
C ASN A 317 -8.49 16.74 27.17
N PHE A 318 -8.20 15.44 27.17
CA PHE A 318 -8.57 14.53 26.09
C PHE A 318 -10.09 14.47 25.85
N VAL A 319 -10.90 14.33 26.90
CA VAL A 319 -12.37 14.33 26.78
C VAL A 319 -12.87 15.66 26.19
N ARG A 320 -12.27 16.79 26.62
CA ARG A 320 -12.62 18.11 26.08
C ARG A 320 -12.26 18.23 24.59
N LEU A 321 -11.13 17.65 24.17
CA LEU A 321 -10.73 17.59 22.77
C LEU A 321 -11.74 16.79 21.94
N LEU A 322 -12.18 15.62 22.42
CA LEU A 322 -13.20 14.81 21.74
C LEU A 322 -14.55 15.56 21.62
N ILE A 323 -14.96 16.27 22.68
CA ILE A 323 -16.16 17.13 22.63
C ILE A 323 -16.01 18.24 21.59
N ASN A 324 -14.82 18.81 21.43
CA ASN A 324 -14.57 19.82 20.40
C ASN A 324 -14.70 19.25 18.99
N PHE A 325 -14.29 18.01 18.74
CA PHE A 325 -14.50 17.37 17.43
C PHE A 325 -15.99 17.18 17.09
N LEU A 326 -16.88 17.05 18.08
CA LEU A 326 -18.33 17.04 17.81
C LEU A 326 -18.85 18.38 17.26
N ARG A 327 -18.11 19.48 17.47
CA ARG A 327 -18.41 20.80 16.91
C ARG A 327 -17.74 21.03 15.56
N TYR A 328 -16.88 20.11 15.10
CA TYR A 328 -16.17 20.25 13.84
C TYR A 328 -17.14 20.23 12.67
N GLY A 329 -17.06 21.22 11.78
CA GLY A 329 -17.99 21.38 10.65
C GLY A 329 -19.39 21.91 11.03
N ALA A 330 -19.68 22.16 12.30
CA ALA A 330 -20.91 22.82 12.72
C ALA A 330 -20.79 24.33 12.51
N ASN A 331 -21.50 24.89 11.53
CA ASN A 331 -21.59 26.34 11.36
C ASN A 331 -22.45 26.91 12.50
N GLU A 332 -21.96 27.93 13.21
CA GLU A 332 -22.79 28.65 14.19
C GLU A 332 -24.04 29.27 13.54
N GLU A 333 -24.01 29.54 12.23
CA GLU A 333 -25.16 30.04 11.47
C GLU A 333 -26.32 29.04 11.41
N ASP A 334 -26.06 27.73 11.30
CA ASP A 334 -27.12 26.71 11.29
C ASP A 334 -27.85 26.65 12.65
N TYR A 335 -27.14 26.94 13.74
CA TYR A 335 -27.71 27.08 15.08
C TYR A 335 -28.53 28.36 15.26
N ILE A 336 -28.14 29.46 14.60
CA ILE A 336 -28.88 30.75 14.68
C ILE A 336 -30.16 30.72 13.85
N TYR A 337 -30.19 29.96 12.74
CA TYR A 337 -31.43 29.74 11.98
C TYR A 337 -32.42 28.83 12.69
N ASP A 338 -31.96 27.87 13.51
CA ASP A 338 -32.84 27.05 14.35
C ASP A 338 -33.30 27.80 15.62
N GLN A 339 -32.63 28.89 15.99
CA GLN A 339 -33.02 29.81 17.07
C GLN A 339 -33.74 31.08 16.61
N ARG A 340 -34.10 31.19 15.32
CA ARG A 340 -35.15 32.13 14.93
C ARG A 340 -36.45 31.63 15.54
N THR A 341 -36.73 32.16 16.74
CA THR A 341 -38.05 32.39 17.32
C THR A 341 -39.20 31.84 16.48
N PRO A 342 -40.10 30.99 17.02
CA PRO A 342 -41.38 30.73 16.35
C PRO A 342 -42.05 32.07 16.11
N MET A 343 -42.01 32.54 14.86
CA MET A 343 -42.82 33.64 14.39
C MET A 343 -44.25 33.21 14.66
N GLU A 344 -44.83 33.82 15.69
CA GLU A 344 -46.24 33.73 16.07
C GLU A 344 -46.78 32.29 16.04
N LEU A 345 -46.83 31.66 17.23
CA LEU A 345 -47.77 30.57 17.49
C LEU A 345 -49.20 31.08 17.22
N HIS A 346 -49.61 31.07 15.95
CA HIS A 346 -50.97 30.73 15.64
C HIS A 346 -51.14 29.30 16.16
N PRO A 347 -52.06 29.05 17.12
CA PRO A 347 -52.34 27.70 17.54
C PRO A 347 -52.63 26.88 16.28
N PHE A 348 -51.94 25.75 16.10
CA PHE A 348 -52.17 24.83 15.00
C PHE A 348 -53.66 24.54 14.91
N GLN A 349 -54.36 25.20 13.98
CA GLN A 349 -55.75 24.89 13.68
C GLN A 349 -55.74 23.75 12.66
N ILE A 350 -56.14 22.57 13.11
CA ILE A 350 -56.35 21.39 12.27
C ILE A 350 -57.59 21.66 11.43
N HIS A 351 -57.44 22.33 10.29
CA HIS A 351 -58.54 22.51 9.35
C HIS A 351 -58.71 21.26 8.50
N GLY A 352 -59.87 20.61 8.59
CA GLY A 352 -60.20 19.42 7.81
C GLY A 352 -61.32 18.57 8.44
N GLU A 353 -61.65 17.44 7.80
CA GLU A 353 -62.78 16.55 8.11
C GLU A 353 -62.77 15.93 9.52
N PHE A 354 -61.72 16.19 10.31
CA PHE A 354 -61.51 15.62 11.64
C PHE A 354 -61.69 16.63 12.78
N GLU A 355 -62.11 17.86 12.47
CA GLU A 355 -62.31 18.95 13.44
C GLU A 355 -63.42 18.63 14.48
N ASP A 356 -64.37 17.75 14.14
CA ASP A 356 -65.51 17.40 14.98
C ASP A 356 -65.31 16.13 15.84
N TYR A 357 -64.17 15.44 15.74
CA TYR A 357 -63.95 14.20 16.50
C TYR A 357 -63.43 14.47 17.92
N PRO A 358 -64.04 13.90 18.98
CA PRO A 358 -63.55 14.02 20.34
C PRO A 358 -62.29 13.17 20.58
N GLU A 359 -61.36 13.68 21.39
CA GLU A 359 -60.21 12.91 21.88
C GLU A 359 -60.67 11.67 22.67
N PRO A 360 -60.02 10.49 22.52
CA PRO A 360 -58.69 10.27 21.92
C PRO A 360 -58.70 9.86 20.44
N TYR A 361 -59.87 9.75 19.81
CA TYR A 361 -60.02 9.12 18.49
C TYR A 361 -59.41 9.95 17.34
N ARG A 362 -59.17 11.24 17.57
CA ARG A 362 -58.52 12.14 16.61
C ARG A 362 -57.07 11.73 16.27
N THR A 363 -56.39 11.02 17.17
CA THR A 363 -54.98 10.63 17.02
C THR A 363 -54.75 9.29 16.33
N LEU A 364 -55.81 8.51 16.05
CA LEU A 364 -55.70 7.14 15.51
C LEU A 364 -55.71 7.07 13.98
N GLU A 365 -56.07 8.16 13.29
CA GLU A 365 -56.26 8.20 11.83
C GLU A 365 -55.23 9.14 11.14
N TRP A 366 -54.09 9.42 11.80
CA TRP A 366 -52.94 10.15 11.22
C TRP A 366 -51.97 9.24 10.47
#